data_AF-A0A7C6Y935-F1
#
_entry.id   AF-A0A7C6Y935-F1
#
_cell.length_a   1.000
_cell.length_b   1.000
_cell.length_c   1.000
_cell.angle_alpha   90.00
_cell.angle_beta   90.00
_cell.angle_gamma   90.00
#
_symmetry.space_group_name_H-M   'P 1'
#
loop_
_entity.id
_entity.type
_entity.pdbx_description
1 polymer ?
#
loop_
_entity_poly.entity_id
_entity_poly.type
_entity_poly.pdbx_seq_one_letter_code
_entity_poly.pdbx_strand_id
1 'polypeptide(L)'
;MTNFFKKYLWIFEWVGAAILIGLGITVAIESTIVYVVTGIILTIFGLFRVVPLLRTTKTKTMKIVLAVEVSLNIVLGALLIYFGLKDNPDLNKVYGYLLGAILYSRAVIYFLGTSLFKERTSPIIFIAHLAFITIGTWFIVSGGFTSQTLGFVILGLAILAALILILHGSRGYKNYRLDSLAIDETKNIKVKDQPAEAVRKDVIVDKQEEKREENILN
;
A
#
# COMPACT_ATOMS: atom_id res chain seq x y z
N MET A 1 14.18 15.50 2.28
CA MET A 1 13.72 14.09 2.35
C MET A 1 12.83 13.66 1.18
N THR A 2 11.83 14.44 0.76
CA THR A 2 10.85 14.06 -0.29
C THR A 2 11.44 13.57 -1.63
N ASN A 3 12.56 14.14 -2.09
CA ASN A 3 13.18 13.75 -3.37
C ASN A 3 13.81 12.35 -3.36
N PHE A 4 14.31 11.87 -2.21
CA PHE A 4 14.89 10.53 -2.10
C PHE A 4 13.82 9.44 -2.28
N PHE A 5 12.70 9.55 -1.56
CA PHE A 5 11.58 8.63 -1.68
C PHE A 5 10.99 8.58 -3.09
N LYS A 6 10.88 9.73 -3.77
CA LYS A 6 10.44 9.77 -5.17
C LYS A 6 11.45 9.08 -6.11
N LYS A 7 12.75 9.29 -5.91
CA LYS A 7 13.81 8.70 -6.75
C LYS A 7 13.91 7.17 -6.62
N TYR A 8 13.63 6.61 -5.44
CA TYR A 8 13.72 5.17 -5.15
C TYR A 8 12.38 4.46 -5.00
N LEU A 9 11.25 5.11 -5.35
CA LEU A 9 9.90 4.54 -5.19
C LEU A 9 9.74 3.19 -5.91
N TRP A 10 10.36 3.04 -7.08
CA TRP A 10 10.32 1.81 -7.88
C TRP A 10 10.83 0.57 -7.14
N ILE A 11 11.76 0.72 -6.18
CA ILE A 11 12.24 -0.39 -5.34
C ILE A 11 11.10 -0.86 -4.44
N PHE A 12 10.39 0.05 -3.80
CA PHE A 12 9.25 -0.26 -2.93
C PHE A 12 8.09 -0.86 -3.72
N GLU A 13 7.87 -0.44 -4.98
CA GLU A 13 6.86 -1.03 -5.86
C GLU A 13 7.19 -2.49 -6.23
N TRP A 14 8.45 -2.80 -6.56
CA TRP A 14 8.88 -4.19 -6.86
C TRP A 14 8.91 -5.08 -5.62
N VAL A 15 9.44 -4.59 -4.48
CA VAL A 15 9.42 -5.32 -3.21
C VAL A 15 7.98 -5.56 -2.74
N GLY A 16 7.11 -4.55 -2.88
CA GLY A 16 5.69 -4.66 -2.60
C GLY A 16 5.01 -5.73 -3.47
N ALA A 17 5.28 -5.76 -4.78
CA ALA A 17 4.77 -6.79 -5.68
C ALA A 17 5.22 -8.21 -5.28
N ALA A 18 6.49 -8.39 -4.92
CA ALA A 18 7.03 -9.67 -4.49
C ALA A 18 6.39 -10.18 -3.18
N ILE A 19 6.29 -9.32 -2.16
CA ILE A 19 5.60 -9.63 -0.90
C ILE A 19 4.13 -9.99 -1.15
N LEU A 20 3.47 -9.24 -2.02
CA LEU A 20 2.04 -9.38 -2.29
C LEU A 20 1.71 -10.65 -3.08
N ILE A 21 2.58 -11.07 -4.02
CA ILE A 21 2.49 -12.41 -4.65
C ILE A 21 2.76 -13.52 -3.63
N GLY A 22 3.82 -13.41 -2.82
CA GLY A 22 4.16 -14.42 -1.82
C GLY A 22 3.04 -14.63 -0.78
N LEU A 23 2.42 -13.54 -0.34
CA LEU A 23 1.23 -13.57 0.53
C LEU A 23 0.02 -14.19 -0.20
N GLY A 24 -0.22 -13.82 -1.46
CA GLY A 24 -1.30 -14.41 -2.26
C GLY A 24 -1.17 -15.92 -2.42
N ILE A 25 0.04 -16.42 -2.68
CA ILE A 25 0.30 -17.86 -2.84
C ILE A 25 0.11 -18.61 -1.51
N THR A 26 0.69 -18.11 -0.41
CA THR A 26 0.52 -18.73 0.92
C THR A 26 -0.95 -18.76 1.36
N VAL A 27 -1.70 -17.69 1.09
CA VAL A 27 -3.16 -17.61 1.35
C VAL A 27 -3.98 -18.55 0.46
N ALA A 28 -3.53 -18.88 -0.76
CA ALA A 28 -4.21 -19.84 -1.63
C ALA A 28 -3.99 -21.31 -1.23
N ILE A 29 -2.85 -21.61 -0.60
CA ILE A 29 -2.50 -22.96 -0.15
C ILE A 29 -3.06 -23.22 1.26
N GLU A 30 -2.84 -22.29 2.20
CA GLU A 30 -3.14 -22.49 3.61
C GLU A 30 -4.44 -21.80 4.04
N SER A 31 -5.48 -22.61 4.22
CA SER A 31 -6.82 -22.16 4.61
C SER A 31 -6.84 -21.35 5.91
N THR A 32 -5.97 -21.68 6.87
CA THR A 32 -5.85 -21.00 8.16
C THR A 32 -5.29 -19.59 8.03
N ILE A 33 -4.39 -19.36 7.05
CA ILE A 33 -3.82 -18.04 6.75
C ILE A 33 -4.88 -17.11 6.13
N VAL A 34 -5.83 -17.65 5.36
CA VAL A 34 -6.97 -16.89 4.77
C VAL A 34 -7.72 -16.10 5.85
N TYR A 35 -8.03 -16.73 6.99
CA TYR A 35 -8.77 -16.08 8.08
C TYR A 35 -7.98 -14.95 8.72
N VAL A 36 -6.70 -15.19 9.02
CA VAL A 36 -5.81 -14.22 9.66
C VAL A 36 -5.61 -13.01 8.74
N VAL A 37 -5.32 -13.23 7.46
CA VAL A 37 -5.14 -12.15 6.48
C VAL A 37 -6.44 -11.36 6.27
N THR A 38 -7.59 -12.05 6.18
CA THR A 38 -8.91 -11.38 6.09
C THR A 38 -9.21 -10.56 7.33
N GLY A 39 -8.91 -11.09 8.52
CA GLY A 39 -9.12 -10.39 9.79
C GLY A 39 -8.22 -9.17 9.92
N ILE A 40 -6.96 -9.26 9.48
CA ILE A 40 -6.02 -8.14 9.39
C ILE A 40 -6.57 -7.06 8.43
N ILE A 41 -7.02 -7.46 7.23
CA ILE A 41 -7.64 -6.54 6.25
C ILE A 41 -8.84 -5.83 6.88
N LEU A 42 -9.81 -6.56 7.44
CA LEU A 42 -11.01 -5.97 8.06
C LEU A 42 -10.67 -5.02 9.22
N THR A 43 -9.70 -5.39 10.07
CA THR A 43 -9.25 -4.57 11.21
C THR A 43 -8.56 -3.29 10.73
N ILE A 44 -7.59 -3.39 9.83
CA ILE A 44 -6.81 -2.25 9.33
C ILE A 44 -7.68 -1.29 8.52
N PHE A 45 -8.45 -1.80 7.55
CA PHE A 45 -9.38 -0.96 6.79
C PHE A 45 -10.51 -0.39 7.66
N GLY A 46 -10.95 -1.12 8.70
CA GLY A 46 -11.87 -0.61 9.70
C GLY A 46 -11.30 0.62 10.41
N LEU A 47 -10.14 0.46 11.06
CA LEU A 47 -9.46 1.53 11.80
C LEU A 47 -9.20 2.77 10.94
N PHE A 48 -8.66 2.61 9.73
CA PHE A 48 -8.43 3.73 8.81
C PHE A 48 -9.73 4.39 8.32
N ARG A 49 -10.87 3.69 8.31
CA ARG A 49 -12.18 4.27 7.92
C ARG A 49 -12.87 5.06 9.03
N VAL A 50 -12.59 4.82 10.32
CA VAL A 50 -13.27 5.52 11.44
C VAL A 50 -13.17 7.04 11.31
N VAL A 51 -11.94 7.56 11.19
CA VAL A 51 -11.66 9.01 11.17
C VAL A 51 -12.31 9.73 9.98
N PRO A 52 -12.15 9.29 8.70
CA PRO A 52 -12.79 9.97 7.58
C PRO A 52 -14.32 9.90 7.65
N LEU A 53 -14.94 8.76 8.00
CA LEU A 53 -16.41 8.62 8.08
C LEU A 53 -17.06 9.66 9.01
N LEU A 54 -16.50 9.83 10.20
CA LEU A 54 -17.03 10.76 11.21
C LEU A 54 -16.89 12.23 10.78
N ARG A 55 -15.88 12.54 9.96
CA ARG A 55 -15.62 13.88 9.41
C ARG A 55 -16.45 14.20 8.18
N THR A 56 -16.67 13.26 7.25
CA THR A 56 -17.29 13.53 5.94
C THR A 56 -18.81 13.38 5.91
N THR A 57 -19.37 12.49 6.72
CA THR A 57 -20.83 12.24 6.75
C THR A 57 -21.55 13.47 7.31
N LYS A 58 -22.70 13.86 6.75
CA LYS A 58 -23.42 15.07 7.20
C LYS A 58 -24.36 14.80 8.38
N THR A 59 -25.22 13.79 8.26
CA THR A 59 -26.30 13.56 9.22
C THR A 59 -25.81 12.77 10.45
N LYS A 60 -26.32 13.11 11.65
CA LYS A 60 -25.92 12.45 12.91
C LYS A 60 -26.32 10.97 12.91
N THR A 61 -27.49 10.63 12.38
CA THR A 61 -27.98 9.24 12.29
C THR A 61 -27.09 8.39 11.40
N MET A 62 -26.73 8.87 10.21
CA MET A 62 -25.86 8.13 9.30
C MET A 62 -24.44 7.95 9.87
N LYS A 63 -23.90 8.93 10.60
CA LYS A 63 -22.63 8.78 11.36
C LYS A 63 -22.69 7.61 12.34
N ILE A 64 -23.80 7.45 13.06
CA ILE A 64 -23.96 6.37 14.05
C ILE A 64 -24.02 5.01 13.33
N VAL A 65 -24.84 4.88 12.28
CA VAL A 65 -24.94 3.63 11.49
C VAL A 65 -23.58 3.23 10.91
N LEU A 66 -22.84 4.19 10.35
CA LEU A 66 -21.50 3.96 9.79
C LEU A 66 -20.45 3.65 10.87
N ALA A 67 -20.52 4.29 12.04
CA ALA A 67 -19.64 3.98 13.16
C ALA A 67 -19.89 2.56 13.69
N VAL A 68 -21.15 2.13 13.77
CA VAL A 68 -21.51 0.76 14.16
C VAL A 68 -21.04 -0.26 13.12
N GLU A 69 -21.22 -0.01 11.82
CA GLU A 69 -20.66 -0.85 10.74
C GLU A 69 -19.16 -1.05 10.92
N VAL A 70 -18.40 0.04 11.05
CA VAL A 70 -16.95 -0.03 11.16
C VAL A 70 -16.51 -0.72 12.46
N SER A 71 -17.15 -0.42 13.59
CA SER A 71 -16.86 -1.12 14.86
C SER A 71 -17.12 -2.62 14.76
N LEU A 72 -18.22 -3.05 14.14
CA LEU A 72 -18.50 -4.46 13.91
C LEU A 72 -17.44 -5.10 12.98
N ASN A 73 -17.02 -4.43 11.91
CA ASN A 73 -15.94 -4.93 11.04
C ASN A 73 -14.61 -5.09 11.80
N ILE A 74 -14.26 -4.16 12.69
CA ILE A 74 -13.05 -4.24 13.52
C ILE A 74 -13.14 -5.42 14.51
N VAL A 75 -14.27 -5.58 15.19
CA VAL A 75 -14.49 -6.69 16.14
C VAL A 75 -14.46 -8.04 15.42
N LEU A 76 -15.17 -8.17 14.28
CA LEU A 76 -15.14 -9.39 13.46
C LEU A 76 -13.74 -9.66 12.90
N GLY A 77 -13.00 -8.64 12.50
CA GLY A 77 -11.62 -8.76 12.07
C GLY A 77 -10.69 -9.30 13.17
N ALA A 78 -10.80 -8.76 14.38
CA ALA A 78 -10.04 -9.23 15.54
C ALA A 78 -10.41 -10.67 15.95
N LEU A 79 -11.70 -11.04 15.89
CA LEU A 79 -12.15 -12.42 16.14
C LEU A 79 -11.62 -13.40 15.08
N LEU A 80 -11.59 -13.03 13.81
CA LEU A 80 -11.02 -13.86 12.74
C LEU A 80 -9.52 -14.07 12.90
N ILE A 81 -8.77 -13.06 13.35
CA ILE A 81 -7.35 -13.23 13.72
C ILE A 81 -7.22 -14.22 14.89
N TYR A 82 -7.99 -14.01 15.96
CA TYR A 82 -7.90 -14.83 17.18
C TYR A 82 -8.24 -16.31 16.92
N PHE A 83 -9.33 -16.60 16.21
CA PHE A 83 -9.74 -17.97 15.92
C PHE A 83 -8.92 -18.60 14.79
N GLY A 84 -8.44 -17.81 13.81
CA GLY A 84 -7.51 -18.27 12.78
C GLY A 84 -6.19 -18.75 13.39
N LEU A 85 -5.61 -18.00 14.33
CA LEU A 85 -4.39 -18.41 15.05
C LEU A 85 -4.57 -19.65 15.94
N LYS A 86 -5.81 -20.06 16.21
CA LYS A 86 -6.14 -21.28 16.98
C LYS A 86 -6.56 -22.47 16.12
N ASP A 87 -6.50 -22.33 14.79
CA ASP A 87 -6.88 -23.34 13.80
C ASP A 87 -8.25 -24.00 14.09
N ASN A 88 -9.24 -23.19 14.46
CA ASN A 88 -10.55 -23.71 14.87
C ASN A 88 -11.34 -24.23 13.64
N PRO A 89 -11.67 -25.53 13.56
CA PRO A 89 -12.28 -26.12 12.37
C PRO A 89 -13.71 -25.63 12.09
N ASP A 90 -14.45 -25.18 13.11
CA ASP A 90 -15.80 -24.64 12.92
C ASP A 90 -15.80 -23.26 12.25
N LEU A 91 -14.65 -22.56 12.24
CA LEU A 91 -14.52 -21.27 11.57
C LEU A 91 -14.80 -21.39 10.06
N ASN A 92 -14.43 -22.50 9.42
CA ASN A 92 -14.76 -22.80 8.01
C ASN A 92 -16.26 -22.65 7.72
N LYS A 93 -17.12 -23.14 8.62
CA LYS A 93 -18.58 -23.16 8.43
C LYS A 93 -19.18 -21.76 8.54
N VAL A 94 -18.67 -20.95 9.46
CA VAL A 94 -19.23 -19.63 9.80
C VAL A 94 -18.64 -18.51 8.93
N TYR A 95 -17.41 -18.67 8.47
CA TYR A 95 -16.63 -17.65 7.74
C TYR A 95 -17.31 -17.13 6.47
N GLY A 96 -17.85 -18.02 5.64
CA GLY A 96 -18.57 -17.63 4.41
C GLY A 96 -19.80 -16.74 4.69
N TYR A 97 -20.56 -17.07 5.74
CA TYR A 97 -21.70 -16.25 6.17
C TYR A 97 -21.25 -14.91 6.76
N LEU A 98 -20.14 -14.86 7.50
CA LEU A 98 -19.60 -13.59 8.02
C LEU A 98 -19.21 -12.63 6.90
N LEU A 99 -18.49 -13.13 5.88
CA LEU A 99 -18.15 -12.32 4.71
C LEU A 99 -19.39 -11.91 3.90
N GLY A 100 -20.33 -12.83 3.69
CA GLY A 100 -21.61 -12.53 3.05
C GLY A 100 -22.37 -11.42 3.78
N ALA A 101 -22.48 -11.51 5.11
CA ALA A 101 -23.13 -10.52 5.96
C ALA A 101 -22.40 -9.17 5.95
N ILE A 102 -21.06 -9.14 5.93
CA ILE A 102 -20.27 -7.90 5.81
C ILE A 102 -20.53 -7.21 4.47
N LEU A 103 -20.49 -7.95 3.35
CA LEU A 103 -20.75 -7.40 2.02
C LEU A 103 -22.20 -6.91 1.87
N TYR A 104 -23.15 -7.72 2.34
CA TYR A 104 -24.58 -7.41 2.31
C TYR A 104 -24.90 -6.17 3.16
N SER A 105 -24.48 -6.14 4.43
CA SER A 105 -24.73 -5.00 5.33
C SER A 105 -24.09 -3.70 4.82
N ARG A 106 -22.87 -3.76 4.27
CA ARG A 106 -22.21 -2.61 3.65
C ARG A 106 -23.02 -2.05 2.48
N ALA A 107 -23.55 -2.91 1.62
CA ALA A 107 -24.40 -2.49 0.50
C ALA A 107 -25.74 -1.92 0.98
N VAL A 108 -26.41 -2.57 1.94
CA VAL A 108 -27.65 -2.05 2.55
C VAL A 108 -27.43 -0.67 3.14
N ILE A 109 -26.37 -0.47 3.93
CA ILE A 109 -26.05 0.83 4.54
C ILE A 109 -25.79 1.90 3.47
N TYR A 110 -25.08 1.55 2.39
CA TYR A 110 -24.92 2.45 1.24
C TYR A 110 -26.26 2.84 0.59
N PHE A 111 -27.17 1.89 0.36
CA PHE A 111 -28.48 2.16 -0.21
C PHE A 111 -29.36 2.98 0.75
N LEU A 112 -29.30 2.74 2.07
CA LEU A 112 -29.97 3.58 3.08
C LEU A 112 -29.43 5.03 3.07
N GLY A 113 -28.11 5.20 3.00
CA GLY A 113 -27.43 6.49 2.93
C GLY A 113 -27.82 7.32 1.70
N THR A 114 -27.89 6.67 0.54
CA THR A 114 -28.23 7.32 -0.74
C THR A 114 -29.72 7.57 -0.91
N SER A 115 -30.60 6.65 -0.49
CA SER A 115 -32.05 6.80 -0.64
C SER A 115 -32.71 7.65 0.45
N LEU A 116 -32.50 7.35 1.75
CA LEU A 116 -33.12 8.10 2.84
C LEU A 116 -32.35 9.38 3.19
N PHE A 117 -31.03 9.28 3.34
CA PHE A 117 -30.20 10.41 3.79
C PHE A 117 -29.69 11.31 2.65
N LYS A 118 -30.02 10.97 1.39
CA LYS A 118 -29.66 11.73 0.17
C LYS A 118 -28.15 12.04 0.06
N GLU A 119 -27.31 11.15 0.56
CA GLU A 119 -25.86 11.27 0.44
C GLU A 119 -25.43 11.15 -1.03
N ARG A 120 -24.42 11.93 -1.43
CA ARG A 120 -23.97 11.98 -2.83
C ARG A 120 -23.28 10.69 -3.24
N THR A 121 -23.51 10.25 -4.48
CA THR A 121 -22.85 9.05 -5.03
C THR A 121 -22.54 9.19 -6.51
N SER A 122 -21.70 8.29 -7.04
CA SER A 122 -21.38 8.17 -8.45
C SER A 122 -21.86 6.82 -9.01
N PRO A 123 -22.11 6.70 -10.33
CA PRO A 123 -22.58 5.44 -10.93
C PRO A 123 -21.66 4.24 -10.66
N ILE A 124 -20.33 4.47 -10.63
CA ILE A 124 -19.34 3.43 -10.36
C ILE A 124 -19.47 2.89 -8.93
N ILE A 125 -19.66 3.78 -7.95
CA ILE A 125 -19.85 3.41 -6.54
C ILE A 125 -21.19 2.67 -6.37
N PHE A 126 -22.24 3.10 -7.08
CA PHE A 126 -23.54 2.43 -7.10
C PHE A 126 -23.43 0.99 -7.61
N ILE A 127 -22.80 0.79 -8.77
CA ILE A 127 -22.59 -0.54 -9.37
C ILE A 127 -21.75 -1.44 -8.45
N ALA A 128 -20.73 -0.90 -7.78
CA ALA A 128 -19.92 -1.66 -6.82
C ALA A 128 -20.75 -2.17 -5.62
N HIS A 129 -21.64 -1.35 -5.06
CA HIS A 129 -22.51 -1.79 -3.95
C HIS A 129 -23.63 -2.72 -4.42
N LEU A 130 -24.11 -2.58 -5.67
CA LEU A 130 -25.01 -3.55 -6.29
C LEU A 130 -24.33 -4.92 -6.49
N ALA A 131 -23.04 -4.94 -6.85
CA ALA A 131 -22.26 -6.16 -6.87
C ALA A 131 -22.10 -6.73 -5.44
N PHE A 132 -21.80 -5.90 -4.44
CA PHE A 132 -21.66 -6.35 -3.05
C PHE A 132 -22.94 -6.95 -2.45
N ILE A 133 -24.14 -6.37 -2.69
CA ILE A 133 -25.38 -6.99 -2.21
C ILE A 133 -25.67 -8.32 -2.91
N THR A 134 -25.36 -8.40 -4.21
CA THR A 134 -25.57 -9.61 -5.02
C THR A 134 -24.65 -10.74 -4.57
N ILE A 135 -23.34 -10.48 -4.48
CA ILE A 135 -22.32 -11.43 -4.02
C ILE A 135 -22.55 -11.81 -2.55
N GLY A 136 -22.86 -10.84 -1.69
CA GLY A 136 -23.15 -11.07 -0.27
C GLY A 136 -24.38 -11.95 -0.05
N THR A 137 -25.46 -11.71 -0.80
CA THR A 137 -26.67 -12.56 -0.79
C THR A 137 -26.35 -13.97 -1.30
N TRP A 138 -25.59 -14.08 -2.39
CA TRP A 138 -25.17 -15.37 -2.94
C TRP A 138 -24.37 -16.19 -1.91
N PHE A 139 -23.38 -15.59 -1.24
CA PHE A 139 -22.61 -16.26 -0.17
C PHE A 139 -23.48 -16.74 0.99
N ILE A 140 -24.51 -15.97 1.39
CA ILE A 140 -25.42 -16.36 2.47
C ILE A 140 -26.33 -17.52 2.02
N VAL A 141 -26.89 -17.45 0.81
CA VAL A 141 -27.86 -18.44 0.30
C VAL A 141 -27.20 -19.75 -0.13
N SER A 142 -25.97 -19.72 -0.67
CA SER A 142 -25.22 -20.91 -1.08
C SER A 142 -24.62 -21.72 0.07
N GLY A 143 -24.95 -21.39 1.32
CA GLY A 143 -24.52 -22.16 2.49
C GLY A 143 -23.16 -21.74 3.05
N GLY A 144 -22.70 -20.54 2.74
CA GLY A 144 -21.32 -20.12 2.98
C GLY A 144 -20.40 -20.57 1.84
N PHE A 145 -19.11 -20.68 2.14
CA PHE A 145 -18.06 -20.78 1.12
C PHE A 145 -16.72 -21.24 1.76
N THR A 146 -15.90 -22.01 1.03
CA THR A 146 -14.66 -22.59 1.57
C THR A 146 -13.50 -21.60 1.58
N SER A 147 -12.77 -21.53 2.69
CA SER A 147 -11.53 -20.74 2.87
C SER A 147 -10.58 -20.83 1.67
N GLN A 148 -10.29 -22.05 1.19
CA GLN A 148 -9.46 -22.32 0.01
C GLN A 148 -9.86 -21.53 -1.24
N THR A 149 -11.16 -21.46 -1.57
CA THR A 149 -11.59 -20.79 -2.81
C THR A 149 -11.51 -19.26 -2.69
N LEU A 150 -11.51 -18.69 -1.47
CA LEU A 150 -11.21 -17.26 -1.26
C LEU A 150 -9.72 -17.03 -1.35
N GLY A 151 -8.91 -18.00 -0.91
CA GLY A 151 -7.48 -18.03 -1.15
C GLY A 151 -7.15 -17.81 -2.63
N PHE A 152 -7.83 -18.51 -3.52
CA PHE A 152 -7.70 -18.31 -4.97
C PHE A 152 -8.22 -16.94 -5.46
N VAL A 153 -9.31 -16.41 -4.91
CA VAL A 153 -9.79 -15.04 -5.23
C VAL A 153 -8.78 -13.98 -4.80
N ILE A 154 -8.22 -14.10 -3.58
CA ILE A 154 -7.19 -13.22 -3.04
C ILE A 154 -5.91 -13.32 -3.88
N LEU A 155 -5.49 -14.53 -4.28
CA LEU A 155 -4.36 -14.73 -5.19
C LEU A 155 -4.60 -14.07 -6.55
N GLY A 156 -5.79 -14.20 -7.14
CA GLY A 156 -6.14 -13.52 -8.40
C GLY A 156 -6.04 -11.99 -8.29
N LEU A 157 -6.58 -11.41 -7.23
CA LEU A 157 -6.45 -9.98 -6.92
C LEU A 157 -4.99 -9.59 -6.65
N ALA A 158 -4.22 -10.45 -5.99
CA ALA A 158 -2.82 -10.22 -5.70
C ALA A 158 -1.97 -10.18 -6.97
N ILE A 159 -2.16 -11.14 -7.89
CA ILE A 159 -1.48 -11.16 -9.20
C ILE A 159 -1.79 -9.87 -9.98
N LEU A 160 -3.06 -9.45 -10.04
CA LEU A 160 -3.46 -8.22 -10.73
C LEU A 160 -2.80 -6.96 -10.13
N ALA A 161 -2.81 -6.82 -8.80
CA ALA A 161 -2.18 -5.69 -8.12
C ALA A 161 -0.64 -5.71 -8.27
N ALA A 162 -0.01 -6.88 -8.20
CA ALA A 162 1.42 -7.04 -8.40
C ALA A 162 1.85 -6.70 -9.83
N LEU A 163 1.07 -7.08 -10.86
CA LEU A 163 1.31 -6.69 -12.24
C LEU A 163 1.30 -5.16 -12.41
N ILE A 164 0.33 -4.47 -11.79
CA ILE A 164 0.25 -2.99 -11.81
C ILE A 164 1.49 -2.38 -11.14
N LEU A 165 1.89 -2.89 -9.97
CA LEU A 165 3.10 -2.43 -9.25
C LEU A 165 4.38 -2.67 -10.06
N ILE A 166 4.53 -3.83 -10.72
CA ILE A 166 5.68 -4.14 -11.57
C ILE A 166 5.74 -3.19 -12.78
N LEU A 167 4.60 -2.89 -13.41
CA LEU A 167 4.52 -1.96 -14.54
C LEU A 167 4.87 -0.52 -14.13
N HIS A 168 4.42 -0.06 -12.96
CA HIS A 168 4.78 1.24 -12.41
C HIS A 168 6.26 1.31 -12.02
N GLY A 169 6.76 0.33 -11.25
CA GLY A 169 8.17 0.25 -10.86
C GLY A 169 9.11 0.17 -12.06
N SER A 170 8.73 -0.53 -13.13
CA SER A 170 9.52 -0.58 -14.37
C SER A 170 9.65 0.79 -15.04
N ARG A 171 8.58 1.61 -15.02
CA ARG A 171 8.62 3.00 -15.51
C ARG A 171 9.45 3.88 -14.57
N GLY A 172 9.29 3.73 -13.25
CA GLY A 172 10.07 4.45 -12.25
C GLY A 172 11.58 4.17 -12.35
N TYR A 173 11.97 2.90 -12.54
CA TYR A 173 13.35 2.50 -12.75
C TYR A 173 13.94 3.05 -14.05
N LYS A 174 13.17 3.04 -15.15
CA LYS A 174 13.59 3.66 -16.42
C LYS A 174 13.89 5.15 -16.23
N ASN A 175 13.00 5.89 -15.56
CA ASN A 175 13.21 7.31 -15.29
C ASN A 175 14.43 7.54 -14.38
N TYR A 176 14.58 6.77 -13.31
CA TYR A 176 15.76 6.79 -12.42
C TYR A 176 17.08 6.63 -13.19
N ARG A 177 17.12 5.71 -14.16
CA ARG A 177 18.27 5.46 -15.02
C ARG A 177 18.57 6.65 -15.94
N LEU A 178 17.54 7.21 -16.59
CA LEU A 178 17.68 8.38 -17.47
C LEU A 178 18.15 9.62 -16.70
N ASP A 179 17.57 9.90 -15.53
CA ASP A 179 17.97 11.02 -14.67
C ASP A 179 19.43 10.91 -14.24
N SER A 180 19.88 9.69 -13.93
CA SER A 180 21.26 9.44 -13.50
C SER A 180 22.24 9.63 -14.67
N LEU A 181 21.90 9.15 -15.87
CA LEU A 181 22.69 9.38 -17.09
C LEU A 181 22.79 10.87 -17.45
N ALA A 182 21.68 11.62 -17.37
CA ALA A 182 21.67 13.06 -17.65
C ALA A 182 22.54 13.85 -16.65
N ILE A 183 22.59 13.44 -15.38
CA ILE A 183 23.50 14.01 -14.37
C ILE A 183 24.96 13.73 -14.72
N ASP A 184 25.29 12.49 -15.11
CA ASP A 184 26.65 12.10 -15.49
C ASP A 184 27.11 12.83 -16.77
N GLU A 185 26.26 12.94 -17.79
CA GLU A 185 26.53 13.74 -19.00
C GLU A 185 26.73 15.22 -18.66
N THR A 186 25.86 15.83 -17.85
CA THR A 186 26.00 17.23 -17.42
C THR A 186 27.28 17.47 -16.62
N LYS A 187 27.69 16.49 -15.80
CA LYS A 187 28.95 16.54 -15.06
C LYS A 187 30.16 16.44 -16.00
N ASN A 188 30.11 15.56 -16.99
CA ASN A 188 31.16 15.37 -17.98
C ASN A 188 31.33 16.61 -18.89
N ILE A 189 30.24 17.26 -19.29
CA ILE A 189 30.28 18.54 -20.03
C ILE A 189 30.98 19.61 -19.19
N LYS A 190 30.59 19.79 -17.91
CA LYS A 190 31.24 20.76 -17.00
C LYS A 190 32.72 20.50 -16.74
N VAL A 191 33.20 19.27 -16.89
CA VAL A 191 34.63 18.94 -16.79
C VAL A 191 35.36 19.18 -18.12
N LYS A 192 34.68 19.00 -19.26
CA LYS A 192 35.26 19.19 -20.60
C LYS A 192 35.33 20.65 -21.03
N ASP A 193 34.40 21.49 -20.54
CA ASP A 193 34.36 22.93 -20.82
C ASP A 193 35.13 23.77 -19.77
N GLN A 194 35.86 23.14 -18.84
CA GLN A 194 36.90 23.85 -18.09
C GLN A 194 38.10 24.07 -19.00
N PRO A 195 38.54 25.32 -19.25
CA PRO A 195 39.73 25.58 -20.04
C PRO A 195 40.96 24.95 -19.36
N ALA A 196 41.86 24.38 -20.16
CA ALA A 196 43.04 23.63 -19.71
C ALA A 196 44.15 24.51 -19.11
N GLU A 197 43.79 25.55 -18.35
CA GLU A 197 44.69 26.61 -17.88
C GLU A 197 44.60 26.84 -16.35
N ALA A 198 44.49 25.74 -15.60
CA ALA A 198 44.71 25.70 -14.15
C ALA A 198 45.92 24.86 -13.73
N VAL A 199 46.65 24.27 -14.67
CA VAL A 199 47.99 23.69 -14.42
C VAL A 199 49.04 24.78 -14.65
N ARG A 200 49.04 25.79 -13.78
CA ARG A 200 50.20 26.71 -13.70
C ARG A 200 51.35 25.96 -13.02
N LYS A 201 52.53 26.10 -13.63
CA LYS A 201 53.76 25.41 -13.29
C LYS A 201 54.26 25.86 -11.90
N ASP A 202 54.52 24.91 -11.03
CA ASP A 202 55.47 25.05 -9.91
C ASP A 202 56.45 23.85 -9.91
N VAL A 203 57.42 23.95 -10.82
CA VAL A 203 58.72 23.25 -10.82
C VAL A 203 59.69 24.36 -11.27
N ILE A 204 60.82 24.70 -10.67
CA ILE A 204 61.84 24.05 -9.81
C ILE A 204 62.23 25.07 -8.69
N VAL A 205 63.03 24.86 -7.63
CA VAL A 205 64.22 24.02 -7.32
C VAL A 205 64.19 23.62 -5.83
N ASP A 206 64.84 22.52 -5.45
CA ASP A 206 65.19 22.14 -4.06
C ASP A 206 66.58 22.68 -3.66
N LYS A 207 66.68 23.45 -2.55
CA LYS A 207 67.93 23.51 -1.78
C LYS A 207 67.79 23.99 -0.32
N GLN A 208 68.54 23.29 0.52
CA GLN A 208 68.76 23.45 1.96
C GLN A 208 69.19 24.85 2.46
N GLU A 209 68.98 25.03 3.77
CA GLU A 209 69.80 25.82 4.72
C GLU A 209 69.94 27.34 4.51
N GLU A 210 69.23 28.12 5.34
CA GLU A 210 69.94 28.86 6.40
C GLU A 210 69.04 29.18 7.61
N LYS A 211 69.59 28.99 8.83
CA LYS A 211 69.05 29.56 10.07
C LYS A 211 69.90 30.79 10.42
N ARG A 212 69.33 32.00 10.38
CA ARG A 212 69.64 33.14 11.27
C ARG A 212 68.89 34.39 10.80
N GLU A 213 68.52 35.22 11.78
CA GLU A 213 68.08 36.63 11.63
C GLU A 213 66.80 36.80 10.77
N GLU A 214 65.71 37.43 11.23
CA GLU A 214 65.52 38.42 12.28
C GLU A 214 64.36 38.02 13.21
N ASN A 215 64.61 37.88 14.50
CA ASN A 215 63.57 38.00 15.53
C ASN A 215 63.93 39.20 16.42
N ILE A 216 63.79 40.39 15.84
CA ILE A 216 64.03 41.69 16.46
C ILE A 216 62.86 42.59 16.01
N LEU A 217 62.24 43.32 16.95
CA LEU A 217 61.05 44.18 16.79
C LEU A 217 59.68 43.47 16.74
N ASN A 218 59.29 42.85 17.85
CA ASN A 218 58.21 43.36 18.70
C ASN A 218 58.24 42.71 20.10
#